data_AF-J6EXW9-F1
#
_entry.id   AF-J6EXW9-F1
#
_cell.length_a   1.000
_cell.length_b   1.000
_cell.length_c   1.000
_cell.angle_alpha   90.00
_cell.angle_beta   90.00
_cell.angle_gamma   90.00
#
_symmetry.space_group_name_H-M   'P 1'
#
loop_
_entity.id
_entity.type
_entity.pdbx_description
1 polymer ?
#
loop_
_entity_poly.entity_id
_entity_poly.type
_entity_poly.pdbx_seq_one_letter_code
_entity_poly.pdbx_strand_id
1 'polypeptide(L)'
;MNPRDFSAPWNAFELATHVASVDADVLVVPMNWLDPDENLSHDSDSSSDEEDIAHRDFMAEPSAGNLNYWAARLTPLHVGAAKGRRKDVVFVAANRCGTEEGTTFVGTSAVMLLTADPPKVHLGAYCNRGEERVMTCTIE
;
A
#
# COMPACT_ATOMS: atom_id res chain seq x y z
N MET A 1 0.64 -9.43 4.31
CA MET A 1 1.42 -9.13 3.08
C MET A 1 2.89 -9.41 3.24
N ASN A 2 3.52 -9.06 4.37
CA ASN A 2 4.92 -9.38 4.63
C ASN A 2 5.23 -10.88 4.50
N PRO A 3 6.49 -11.25 4.18
CA PRO A 3 6.96 -12.60 4.42
C PRO A 3 6.69 -13.00 5.87
N ARG A 4 6.33 -14.27 6.11
CA ARG A 4 6.08 -14.76 7.46
C ARG A 4 7.26 -14.45 8.39
N ASP A 5 6.93 -13.84 9.53
CA ASP A 5 7.86 -13.42 10.59
C ASP A 5 9.03 -12.54 10.09
N PHE A 6 8.88 -11.92 8.91
CA PHE A 6 9.95 -11.20 8.19
C PHE A 6 11.19 -12.05 7.89
N SER A 7 11.09 -13.38 7.98
CA SER A 7 12.19 -14.32 7.77
C SER A 7 11.94 -15.30 6.62
N ALA A 8 10.69 -15.48 6.20
CA ALA A 8 10.38 -16.31 5.03
C ALA A 8 10.98 -15.70 3.75
N PRO A 9 11.25 -16.52 2.71
CA PRO A 9 11.77 -16.03 1.44
C PRO A 9 10.87 -14.92 0.85
N TRP A 10 11.49 -13.85 0.35
CA TRP A 10 10.76 -12.75 -0.29
C TRP A 10 9.80 -13.26 -1.38
N ASN A 11 10.23 -14.20 -2.19
CA ASN A 11 9.44 -14.75 -3.29
C ASN A 11 8.40 -15.80 -2.87
N ALA A 12 8.16 -16.03 -1.57
CA ALA A 12 7.11 -16.94 -1.11
C ALA A 12 5.70 -16.40 -1.40
N PHE A 13 5.54 -15.07 -1.37
CA PHE A 13 4.30 -14.35 -1.72
C PHE A 13 3.02 -14.98 -1.16
N GLU A 14 3.03 -15.39 0.11
CA GLU A 14 2.07 -16.32 0.69
C GLU A 14 0.62 -15.85 0.51
N LEU A 15 0.35 -14.57 0.78
CA LEU A 15 -0.98 -13.98 0.59
C LEU A 15 -1.39 -13.94 -0.89
N ALA A 16 -0.52 -13.45 -1.77
CA ALA A 16 -0.82 -13.31 -3.19
C ALA A 16 -1.04 -14.67 -3.86
N THR A 17 -0.23 -15.67 -3.50
CA THR A 17 -0.40 -17.06 -3.93
C THR A 17 -1.71 -17.64 -3.43
N HIS A 18 -2.12 -17.33 -2.20
CA HIS A 18 -3.41 -17.76 -1.68
C HIS A 18 -4.58 -17.13 -2.45
N VAL A 19 -4.57 -15.80 -2.64
CA VAL A 19 -5.55 -15.06 -3.45
C VAL A 19 -5.61 -15.62 -4.88
N ALA A 20 -4.45 -15.96 -5.44
CA ALA A 20 -4.35 -16.63 -6.73
C ALA A 20 -5.08 -17.98 -6.74
N SER A 21 -4.83 -18.80 -5.71
CA SER A 21 -5.35 -20.17 -5.61
C SER A 21 -6.86 -20.27 -5.40
N VAL A 22 -7.46 -19.28 -4.74
CA VAL A 22 -8.91 -19.25 -4.48
C VAL A 22 -9.69 -18.49 -5.55
N ASP A 23 -9.00 -18.02 -6.61
CA ASP A 23 -9.58 -17.24 -7.70
C ASP A 23 -10.37 -16.00 -7.24
N ALA A 24 -9.87 -15.29 -6.23
CA ALA A 24 -10.55 -14.13 -5.67
C ALA A 24 -10.46 -12.88 -6.58
N ASP A 25 -11.55 -12.13 -6.68
CA ASP A 25 -11.69 -10.96 -7.55
C ASP A 25 -11.24 -9.67 -6.87
N VAL A 26 -11.42 -9.63 -5.55
CA VAL A 26 -11.15 -8.47 -4.72
C VAL A 26 -10.38 -8.90 -3.49
N LEU A 27 -9.27 -8.22 -3.22
CA LEU A 27 -8.48 -8.33 -2.00
C LEU A 27 -8.64 -7.04 -1.21
N VAL A 28 -9.41 -7.08 -0.11
CA VAL A 28 -9.55 -5.95 0.81
C VAL A 28 -8.68 -6.17 2.02
N VAL A 29 -7.85 -5.19 2.36
CA VAL A 29 -6.90 -5.30 3.46
C VAL A 29 -7.00 -4.06 4.35
N PRO A 30 -7.65 -4.15 5.51
CA PRO A 30 -7.51 -3.15 6.57
C PRO A 30 -6.10 -3.25 7.18
N MET A 31 -5.43 -2.11 7.37
CA MET A 31 -4.01 -2.05 7.74
C MET A 31 -3.69 -0.95 8.75
N ASN A 32 -2.57 -1.15 9.41
CA ASN A 32 -1.85 -0.21 10.27
C ASN A 32 -0.36 -0.21 9.90
N TRP A 33 -0.07 -0.07 8.62
CA TRP A 33 1.28 -0.05 8.06
C TRP A 33 2.02 1.23 8.44
N LEU A 34 3.27 1.06 8.85
CA LEU A 34 4.11 2.13 9.37
C LEU A 34 4.78 2.93 8.25
N ASP A 35 4.99 4.22 8.49
CA ASP A 35 5.83 5.06 7.64
C ASP A 35 7.30 4.69 7.88
N PRO A 36 8.08 4.32 6.85
CA PRO A 36 9.51 4.06 7.03
C PRO A 36 10.33 5.33 7.32
N ASP A 37 9.82 6.53 7.00
CA ASP A 37 10.53 7.79 7.17
C ASP A 37 10.07 8.53 8.44
N GLU A 38 10.43 8.00 9.60
CA GLU A 38 10.01 8.54 10.92
C GLU A 38 10.39 10.03 11.10
N ASN A 39 11.58 10.43 10.63
CA ASN A 39 12.14 11.77 10.81
C ASN A 39 11.31 12.90 10.19
N LEU A 40 10.64 12.64 9.08
CA LEU A 40 9.78 13.63 8.39
C LEU A 40 8.31 13.48 8.75
N SER A 41 7.97 12.44 9.51
CA SER A 41 6.60 12.09 9.86
C SER A 41 6.17 12.63 11.23
N HIS A 42 7.13 13.01 12.08
CA HIS A 42 6.85 13.61 13.38
C HIS A 42 6.72 15.13 13.28
N ASP A 43 5.61 15.66 13.80
CA ASP A 43 5.53 17.06 14.21
C ASP A 43 6.40 17.20 15.47
N SER A 44 7.54 17.86 15.35
CA SER A 44 8.36 18.18 16.51
C SER A 44 7.85 19.47 17.15
N ASP A 45 7.67 19.51 18.47
CA ASP A 45 7.26 20.73 19.22
C ASP A 45 8.26 21.91 19.11
N SER A 46 9.39 21.71 18.42
CA SER A 46 10.46 22.68 18.23
C SER A 46 10.84 22.88 16.76
N SER A 47 9.90 22.72 15.83
CA SER A 47 10.16 22.88 14.40
C SER A 47 10.27 24.35 13.99
N SER A 48 11.13 24.61 13.01
CA SER A 48 11.15 25.88 12.28
C SER A 48 10.04 25.95 11.24
N ASP A 49 9.68 27.17 10.77
CA ASP A 49 8.69 27.34 9.69
C ASP A 49 9.02 26.51 8.43
N GLU A 50 10.31 26.28 8.15
CA GLU A 50 10.78 25.47 7.02
C GLU A 50 10.51 23.97 7.22
N GLU A 51 10.67 23.47 8.44
CA GLU A 51 10.40 22.07 8.79
C GLU A 51 8.90 21.78 8.79
N ASP A 52 8.07 22.72 9.25
CA ASP A 52 6.61 22.60 9.19
C ASP A 52 6.10 22.53 7.75
N ILE A 53 6.67 23.35 6.86
CA ILE A 53 6.34 23.30 5.43
C ILE A 53 6.75 21.95 4.83
N ALA A 54 7.97 21.49 5.13
CA ALA A 54 8.48 20.21 4.61
C ALA A 54 7.64 19.02 5.11
N HIS A 55 7.26 19.01 6.38
CA HIS A 55 6.38 18.01 6.98
C HIS A 55 5.00 18.03 6.31
N ARG A 56 4.37 19.20 6.19
CA ARG A 56 3.06 19.32 5.54
C ARG A 56 3.10 18.81 4.10
N ASP A 57 4.12 19.18 3.33
CA ASP A 57 4.28 18.76 1.94
C ASP A 57 4.53 17.24 1.86
N PHE A 58 5.32 16.68 2.78
CA PHE A 58 5.52 15.23 2.90
C PHE A 58 4.21 14.49 3.21
N MET A 59 3.43 14.99 4.16
CA MET A 59 2.14 14.41 4.57
C MET A 59 1.04 14.57 3.50
N ALA A 60 1.19 15.55 2.60
CA ALA A 60 0.29 15.85 1.49
C ALA A 60 0.52 14.99 0.24
N GLU A 61 1.44 14.03 0.29
CA GLU A 61 1.69 13.07 -0.78
C GLU A 61 1.49 11.63 -0.29
N PRO A 62 1.20 10.67 -1.18
CA PRO A 62 1.20 9.26 -0.82
C PRO A 62 2.63 8.70 -0.69
N SER A 63 2.77 7.61 0.05
CA SER A 63 4.02 6.84 0.05
C SER A 63 4.19 6.02 -1.21
N ALA A 64 4.94 6.54 -2.19
CA ALA A 64 5.37 5.76 -3.35
C ALA A 64 6.12 4.47 -2.93
N GLY A 65 6.92 4.54 -1.87
CA GLY A 65 7.64 3.37 -1.32
C GLY A 65 6.69 2.26 -0.87
N ASN A 66 5.66 2.59 -0.10
CA ASN A 66 4.69 1.59 0.38
C ASN A 66 3.77 1.09 -0.74
N LEU A 67 3.34 1.97 -1.65
CA LEU A 67 2.56 1.56 -2.83
C LEU A 67 3.34 0.52 -3.66
N ASN A 68 4.63 0.79 -3.92
CA ASN A 68 5.51 -0.13 -4.64
C ASN A 68 5.75 -1.42 -3.86
N TYR A 69 5.94 -1.34 -2.54
CA TYR A 69 6.11 -2.51 -1.70
C TYR A 69 4.87 -3.41 -1.75
N TRP A 70 3.66 -2.86 -1.59
CA TRP A 70 2.42 -3.62 -1.66
C TRP A 70 2.23 -4.25 -3.03
N ALA A 71 2.44 -3.50 -4.12
CA ALA A 71 2.40 -4.04 -5.48
C ALA A 71 3.42 -5.19 -5.66
N ALA A 72 4.64 -5.05 -5.14
CA ALA A 72 5.67 -6.09 -5.21
C ALA A 72 5.33 -7.33 -4.37
N ARG A 73 4.66 -7.18 -3.22
CA ARG A 73 4.15 -8.33 -2.45
C ARG A 73 2.99 -9.06 -3.14
N LEU A 74 2.34 -8.40 -4.08
CA LEU A 74 1.24 -8.93 -4.89
C LEU A 74 1.67 -9.38 -6.28
N THR A 75 2.98 -9.49 -6.54
CA THR A 75 3.55 -9.92 -7.83
C THR A 75 2.85 -11.12 -8.48
N PRO A 76 2.52 -12.23 -7.77
CA PRO A 76 1.82 -13.35 -8.41
C PRO A 76 0.47 -13.03 -9.06
N LEU A 77 -0.14 -11.88 -8.72
CA LEU A 77 -1.43 -11.44 -9.25
C LEU A 77 -1.30 -10.61 -10.53
N HIS A 78 -0.12 -10.05 -10.83
CA HIS A 78 0.09 -9.18 -12.01
C HIS A 78 1.34 -9.53 -12.84
N VAL A 79 2.30 -10.30 -12.32
CA VAL A 79 3.47 -10.79 -13.07
C VAL A 79 3.56 -12.29 -12.96
N GLY A 80 3.76 -12.95 -14.10
CA GLY A 80 4.11 -14.36 -14.14
C GLY A 80 3.02 -15.26 -13.57
N ALA A 81 1.76 -14.87 -13.77
CA ALA A 81 0.54 -15.54 -13.31
C ALA A 81 0.76 -17.03 -13.11
N ALA A 82 0.42 -17.53 -11.91
CA ALA A 82 0.30 -18.97 -11.68
C ALA A 82 -0.42 -19.58 -12.89
N LYS A 83 0.34 -20.36 -13.68
CA LYS A 83 0.06 -20.63 -15.10
C LYS A 83 -1.43 -20.82 -15.37
N GLY A 84 -2.07 -19.87 -16.05
CA GLY A 84 -3.46 -19.95 -16.48
C GLY A 84 -4.42 -18.90 -15.89
N ARG A 85 -4.00 -18.08 -14.91
CA ARG A 85 -4.85 -16.97 -14.43
C ARG A 85 -4.85 -15.81 -15.42
N ARG A 86 -6.04 -15.41 -15.87
CA ARG A 86 -6.26 -14.25 -16.76
C ARG A 86 -7.15 -13.18 -16.13
N LYS A 87 -7.57 -13.40 -14.89
CA LYS A 87 -8.53 -12.54 -14.20
C LYS A 87 -7.82 -11.51 -13.34
N ASP A 88 -8.18 -10.26 -13.56
CA ASP A 88 -7.68 -9.12 -12.82
C ASP A 88 -8.17 -9.15 -11.37
N VAL A 89 -7.39 -8.53 -10.48
CA VAL A 89 -7.71 -8.44 -9.05
C VAL A 89 -7.74 -6.99 -8.64
N VAL A 90 -8.82 -6.58 -7.98
CA VAL A 90 -8.90 -5.29 -7.32
C VAL A 90 -8.29 -5.43 -5.92
N PHE A 91 -7.20 -4.72 -5.67
CA PHE A 91 -6.59 -4.61 -4.35
C PHE A 91 -7.04 -3.30 -3.69
N VAL A 92 -7.61 -3.40 -2.49
CA VAL A 92 -8.02 -2.26 -1.66
C VAL A 92 -7.19 -2.25 -0.38
N ALA A 93 -6.29 -1.27 -0.27
CA ALA A 93 -5.56 -0.97 0.94
C ALA A 93 -6.32 0.11 1.73
N ALA A 94 -6.86 -0.26 2.88
CA ALA A 94 -7.48 0.66 3.84
C ALA A 94 -6.55 0.80 5.04
N ASN A 95 -5.57 1.70 4.94
CA ASN A 95 -4.55 1.90 5.95
C ASN A 95 -4.79 3.19 6.72
N ARG A 96 -4.70 3.13 8.05
CA ARG A 96 -4.85 4.31 8.91
C ARG A 96 -3.68 5.30 8.73
N CYS A 97 -3.94 6.57 9.06
CA CYS A 97 -2.94 7.62 9.20
C CYS A 97 -2.79 8.04 10.68
N GLY A 98 -1.93 9.01 10.93
CA GLY A 98 -1.65 9.56 12.26
C GLY A 98 -0.55 8.82 13.02
N THR A 99 -0.38 9.19 14.28
CA THR A 99 0.73 8.73 15.13
C THR A 99 0.20 8.19 16.45
N GLU A 100 0.82 7.12 16.96
CA GLU A 100 0.49 6.51 18.25
C GLU A 100 1.79 6.08 18.93
N GLU A 101 2.03 6.54 20.17
CA GLU A 101 3.23 6.21 20.97
C GLU A 101 4.55 6.40 20.20
N GLY A 102 4.68 7.48 19.43
CA GLY A 102 5.87 7.81 18.64
C GLY A 102 6.03 6.98 17.35
N THR A 103 5.01 6.20 16.97
CA THR A 103 5.00 5.45 15.70
C THR A 103 4.01 6.08 14.73
N THR A 104 4.46 6.42 13.53
CA THR A 104 3.62 7.03 12.49
C THR A 104 3.08 5.98 11.52
N PHE A 105 1.78 6.00 11.26
CA PHE A 105 1.14 5.18 10.24
C PHE A 105 1.16 5.89 8.89
N VAL A 106 1.47 5.15 7.82
CA VAL A 106 1.79 5.73 6.52
C VAL A 106 0.60 6.30 5.76
N GLY A 107 -0.63 6.21 6.28
CA GLY A 107 -1.85 6.53 5.54
C GLY A 107 -1.83 5.82 4.20
N THR A 108 -1.85 6.57 3.10
CA THR A 108 -1.61 6.02 1.75
C THR A 108 -2.62 4.92 1.40
N SER A 109 -3.85 5.02 1.90
CA SER A 109 -4.93 4.12 1.48
C SER A 109 -5.04 4.14 -0.04
N ALA A 110 -5.28 3.01 -0.70
CA ALA A 110 -5.19 2.90 -2.15
C ALA A 110 -6.11 1.83 -2.74
N VAL A 111 -6.54 2.05 -3.98
CA VAL A 111 -7.18 1.03 -4.81
C VAL A 111 -6.31 0.80 -6.04
N MET A 112 -5.91 -0.45 -6.27
CA MET A 112 -5.13 -0.86 -7.45
C MET A 112 -5.85 -1.96 -8.22
N LEU A 113 -5.85 -1.87 -9.55
CA LEU A 113 -6.19 -2.98 -10.43
C LEU A 113 -4.91 -3.72 -10.83
N LEU A 114 -4.87 -5.02 -10.54
CA LEU A 114 -3.76 -5.92 -10.83
C LEU A 114 -4.14 -6.79 -12.03
N THR A 115 -3.53 -6.51 -13.17
CA THR A 115 -3.77 -7.22 -14.44
C THR A 115 -2.60 -8.14 -14.74
N ALA A 116 -2.88 -9.40 -15.06
CA ALA A 116 -1.85 -10.41 -15.26
C ALA A 116 -1.37 -10.56 -16.72
N ASP A 117 -2.23 -10.23 -17.69
CA ASP A 117 -1.96 -10.40 -19.12
C ASP A 117 -2.63 -9.28 -19.94
N PRO A 118 -1.86 -8.26 -20.43
CA PRO A 118 -0.45 -8.04 -20.14
C PRO A 118 -0.22 -7.60 -18.67
N PRO A 119 0.92 -7.96 -18.06
CA PRO A 119 1.28 -7.52 -16.71
C PRO A 119 1.17 -6.01 -16.51
N LYS A 120 0.28 -5.58 -15.61
CA LYS A 120 0.09 -4.17 -15.29
C LYS A 120 -0.46 -3.99 -13.87
N VAL A 121 0.01 -2.95 -13.19
CA VAL A 121 -0.62 -2.40 -11.99
C VAL A 121 -1.16 -1.02 -12.34
N HIS A 122 -2.46 -0.82 -12.18
CA HIS A 122 -3.10 0.47 -12.34
C HIS A 122 -3.53 1.01 -10.98
N LEU A 123 -2.96 2.14 -10.57
CA LEU A 123 -3.37 2.86 -9.37
C LEU A 123 -4.61 3.70 -9.69
N GLY A 124 -5.78 3.27 -9.21
CA GLY A 124 -7.06 3.90 -9.52
C GLY A 124 -7.34 5.12 -8.62
N ALA A 125 -7.16 4.97 -7.31
CA ALA A 125 -7.30 6.05 -6.35
C ALA A 125 -6.37 5.84 -5.16
N TYR A 126 -5.97 6.92 -4.50
CA TYR A 126 -5.15 6.88 -3.29
C TYR A 126 -5.41 8.09 -2.40
N CYS A 127 -5.20 7.93 -1.09
CA CYS A 127 -5.08 9.00 -0.11
C CYS A 127 -3.61 9.36 0.11
N ASN A 128 -3.36 10.52 0.70
CA ASN A 128 -2.02 10.92 1.14
C ASN A 128 -1.65 10.26 2.49
N ARG A 129 -0.44 10.51 3.00
CA ARG A 129 0.00 9.99 4.31
C ARG A 129 -0.84 10.51 5.46
N GLY A 130 -1.16 11.80 5.47
CA GLY A 130 -1.85 12.47 6.58
C GLY A 130 -3.37 12.56 6.44
N GLU A 131 -3.93 12.00 5.37
CA GLU A 131 -5.30 12.32 4.95
C GLU A 131 -6.34 11.38 5.58
N GLU A 132 -7.13 11.88 6.53
CA GLU A 132 -8.37 11.24 6.96
C GLU A 132 -9.48 11.47 5.91
N ARG A 133 -9.86 10.42 5.17
CA ARG A 133 -10.85 10.53 4.09
C ARG A 133 -11.62 9.25 3.84
N VAL A 134 -12.87 9.40 3.40
CA VAL A 134 -13.61 8.36 2.69
C VAL A 134 -13.30 8.45 1.20
N MET A 135 -12.54 7.48 0.68
CA MET A 135 -12.17 7.42 -0.74
C MET A 135 -13.15 6.56 -1.53
N THR A 136 -13.64 7.08 -2.66
CA THR A 136 -14.45 6.34 -3.63
C THR A 136 -13.67 6.14 -4.93
N CYS A 137 -13.76 4.95 -5.53
CA CYS A 137 -13.10 4.64 -6.80
C CYS A 137 -14.01 3.73 -7.62
N THR A 138 -14.12 4.02 -8.91
CA THR A 138 -14.72 3.11 -9.90
C THR A 138 -13.57 2.50 -10.69
N ILE A 139 -13.49 1.18 -10.72
CA ILE A 139 -12.54 0.42 -11.53
C ILE A 139 -13.35 -0.38 -12.56
N GLU A 140 -12.96 -0.24 -13.83
CA GLU A 140 -13.55 -0.91 -14.99
C GLU A 140 -12.70 -2.12 -15.42
#